data_AF-A0AAP4DV42-F1
#
_entry.id   AF-A0AAP4DV42-F1
#
_cell.length_a   1.000
_cell.length_b   1.000
_cell.length_c   1.000
_cell.angle_alpha   90.00
_cell.angle_beta   90.00
_cell.angle_gamma   90.00
#
_symmetry.space_group_name_H-M   'P 1'
#
loop_
_entity.id
_entity.type
_entity.pdbx_description
1 polymer ?
#
loop_
_entity_poly.entity_id
_entity_poly.type
_entity_poly.pdbx_seq_one_letter_code
_entity_poly.pdbx_strand_id
1 'polypeptide(L)'
;MLALEMIHLEILAIFSLHFTLKQAGKETLQHNQLECAELHQNNVKLQKLYKEAVEIPNFFLALIVKSKITRLTKIDTQRIVEYLQYIKYWGYFELSLLQAVLSTMSQDDIEKIFSRFEARIDSYRGVFKYTRKIYQISYQVNMIRTAKGAKEFAEKIFKKTASAGFTDFDFFILSFRNLVIGFMKYRFENVEQGLIEITDALSIIKILGGDKIYTYYQSQIDFYISQSDKNIL
;
A
#
# COMPACT_ATOMS: atom_id res chain seq x y z
N MET A 1 -4.82 40.24 34.02
CA MET A 1 -4.54 38.83 34.37
C MET A 1 -5.02 37.89 33.26
N LEU A 2 -6.31 37.89 32.90
CA LEU A 2 -6.88 37.08 31.81
C LEU A 2 -6.22 37.24 30.42
N ALA A 3 -5.80 38.46 30.04
CA ALA A 3 -5.16 38.69 28.74
C ALA A 3 -3.78 38.03 28.61
N LEU A 4 -3.04 37.89 29.72
CA LEU A 4 -1.71 37.26 29.71
C LEU A 4 -1.83 35.73 29.58
N GLU A 5 -2.85 35.13 30.18
CA GLU A 5 -3.13 33.69 30.10
C GLU A 5 -3.60 33.27 28.71
N MET A 6 -4.42 34.10 28.05
CA MET A 6 -4.82 33.88 26.65
C MET A 6 -3.63 33.89 25.69
N ILE A 7 -2.74 34.89 25.82
CA ILE A 7 -1.53 34.98 24.98
C ILE A 7 -0.63 33.75 25.20
N HIS A 8 -0.50 33.29 26.45
CA HIS A 8 0.29 32.09 26.76
C HIS A 8 -0.30 30.82 26.14
N LEU A 9 -1.63 30.66 26.14
CA LEU A 9 -2.31 29.54 25.50
C LEU A 9 -2.18 29.54 23.97
N GLU A 10 -2.26 30.72 23.33
CA GLU A 10 -2.06 30.86 21.89
C GLU A 10 -0.63 30.52 21.47
N ILE A 11 0.36 30.98 22.24
CA ILE A 11 1.77 30.67 22.01
C ILE A 11 2.01 29.15 22.13
N LEU A 12 1.47 28.49 23.16
CA LEU A 12 1.57 27.03 23.32
C LEU A 12 0.90 26.28 22.16
N ALA A 13 -0.24 26.75 21.68
CA ALA A 13 -0.93 26.15 20.53
C ALA A 13 -0.11 26.28 19.24
N ILE A 14 0.52 27.44 18.99
CA ILE A 14 1.40 27.66 17.83
C ILE A 14 2.65 26.78 17.91
N PHE A 15 3.29 26.66 19.08
CA PHE A 15 4.44 25.78 19.26
C PHE A 15 4.07 24.30 19.10
N SER A 16 2.92 23.88 19.64
CA SER A 16 2.38 22.53 19.45
C SER A 16 2.12 22.25 17.97
N LEU A 17 1.44 23.15 17.26
CA LEU A 17 1.18 23.05 15.83
C LEU A 17 2.48 22.99 15.01
N HIS A 18 3.45 23.86 15.30
CA HIS A 18 4.75 23.88 14.63
C HIS A 18 5.53 22.58 14.85
N PHE A 19 5.52 22.05 16.07
CA PHE A 19 6.15 20.78 16.40
C PHE A 19 5.48 19.62 15.67
N THR A 20 4.15 19.56 15.67
CA THR A 20 3.37 18.55 14.93
C THR A 20 3.62 18.62 13.43
N LEU A 21 3.66 19.82 12.84
CA LEU A 21 3.97 20.02 11.42
C LEU A 21 5.40 19.60 11.06
N LYS A 22 6.37 19.88 11.94
CA LYS A 22 7.77 19.45 11.76
C LYS A 22 7.91 17.93 11.84
N GLN A 23 7.15 17.28 12.72
CA GLN A 23 7.11 15.83 12.84
C GLN A 23 6.44 15.19 11.61
N ALA A 24 5.29 15.70 11.18
CA ALA A 24 4.61 15.27 9.96
C ALA A 24 5.46 15.47 8.69
N GLY A 25 6.26 16.55 8.63
CA GLY A 25 7.22 16.79 7.55
C GLY A 25 8.33 15.74 7.50
N LYS A 26 8.87 15.33 8.66
CA LYS A 26 9.87 14.25 8.75
C LYS A 26 9.28 12.90 8.33
N GLU A 27 8.07 12.58 8.77
CA GLU A 27 7.35 11.35 8.41
C GLU A 27 7.10 11.30 6.89
N THR A 28 6.66 12.41 6.29
CA THR A 28 6.44 12.50 4.83
C THR A 28 7.73 12.28 4.04
N LEU A 29 8.85 12.85 4.50
CA LEU A 29 10.16 12.67 3.86
C LEU A 29 10.63 11.22 3.96
N GLN A 30 10.46 10.58 5.13
CA GLN A 30 10.80 9.17 5.32
C GLN A 30 9.93 8.25 4.45
N HIS A 31 8.64 8.54 4.28
CA HIS A 31 7.77 7.79 3.37
C HIS A 31 8.25 7.85 1.91
N ASN A 32 8.57 9.04 1.41
CA ASN A 32 9.07 9.17 0.03
C ASN A 32 10.41 8.46 -0.15
N GLN A 33 11.32 8.54 0.83
CA GLN A 33 12.60 7.82 0.80
C GLN A 33 12.40 6.30 0.85
N LEU A 34 11.42 5.82 1.61
CA LEU A 34 11.07 4.41 1.70
C LEU A 34 10.55 3.88 0.37
N GLU A 35 9.60 4.57 -0.27
CA GLU A 35 9.04 4.17 -1.56
C GLU A 35 10.11 4.13 -2.65
N CYS A 36 10.98 5.15 -2.71
CA CYS A 36 12.11 5.14 -3.62
C CYS A 36 13.06 3.97 -3.34
N ALA A 37 13.41 3.72 -2.08
CA ALA A 37 14.30 2.62 -1.71
C ALA A 37 13.71 1.24 -2.05
N GLU A 38 12.40 1.06 -1.85
CA GLU A 38 11.68 -0.16 -2.21
C GLU A 38 11.69 -0.40 -3.73
N LEU A 39 11.26 0.59 -4.52
CA LEU A 39 11.20 0.47 -5.99
C LEU A 39 12.58 0.23 -6.61
N HIS A 40 13.64 0.75 -6.00
CA HIS A 40 15.02 0.56 -6.44
C HIS A 40 15.70 -0.65 -5.80
N GLN A 41 14.98 -1.43 -4.99
CA GLN A 41 15.48 -2.59 -4.25
C GLN A 41 16.76 -2.28 -3.44
N ASN A 42 16.85 -1.06 -2.90
CA ASN A 42 18.00 -0.58 -2.16
C ASN A 42 17.96 -1.06 -0.70
N ASN A 43 18.36 -2.31 -0.50
CA ASN A 43 18.36 -2.95 0.82
C ASN A 43 19.18 -2.20 1.87
N VAL A 44 20.32 -1.61 1.49
CA VAL A 44 21.15 -0.81 2.41
C VAL A 44 20.38 0.41 2.92
N LYS A 45 19.68 1.12 2.03
CA LYS A 45 18.87 2.27 2.41
C LYS A 45 17.66 1.86 3.25
N LEU A 46 17.01 0.74 2.93
CA LEU A 46 15.90 0.20 3.74
C LEU A 46 16.35 -0.12 5.17
N GLN A 47 17.50 -0.79 5.33
CA GLN A 47 18.07 -1.09 6.65
C GLN A 47 18.41 0.18 7.45
N LYS A 48 18.96 1.20 6.78
CA LYS A 48 19.20 2.51 7.41
C LYS A 48 17.90 3.17 7.87
N LEU A 49 16.89 3.21 7.01
CA LEU A 49 15.57 3.75 7.35
C LEU A 49 14.92 3.00 8.51
N TYR A 50 15.11 1.68 8.59
CA TYR A 50 14.58 0.89 9.70
C TYR A 50 15.24 1.28 11.03
N LYS A 51 16.58 1.40 11.06
CA LYS A 51 17.29 1.87 12.26
C LYS A 51 16.81 3.25 12.70
N GLU A 52 16.69 4.18 11.76
CA GLU A 52 16.16 5.53 12.04
C GLU A 52 14.72 5.50 12.58
N ALA A 53 13.87 4.60 12.06
CA ALA A 53 12.48 4.49 12.48
C ALA A 53 12.31 3.88 13.88
N VAL A 54 13.20 2.98 14.29
CA VAL A 54 13.19 2.36 15.64
C VAL A 54 13.52 3.39 16.73
N GLU A 55 14.33 4.41 16.42
CA GLU A 55 14.67 5.49 17.36
C GLU A 55 13.53 6.51 17.53
N ILE A 56 12.48 6.45 16.70
CA ILE A 56 11.32 7.34 16.79
C ILE A 56 10.28 6.70 17.72
N PRO A 57 9.60 7.47 18.61
CA PRO A 57 8.55 6.93 19.49
C PRO A 57 7.33 6.32 18.79
N ASN A 58 7.28 6.31 17.45
CA ASN A 58 6.22 5.74 16.64
C ASN A 58 6.64 4.36 16.11
N PHE A 59 6.35 3.32 16.89
CA PHE A 59 6.62 1.92 16.55
C PHE A 59 6.01 1.46 15.22
N PHE A 60 4.87 2.02 14.82
CA PHE A 60 4.18 1.63 13.59
C PHE A 60 4.99 2.03 12.34
N LEU A 61 5.71 3.15 12.37
CA LEU A 61 6.59 3.53 11.28
C LEU A 61 7.71 2.50 11.07
N ALA A 62 8.32 2.02 12.16
CA ALA A 62 9.32 0.96 12.10
C ALA A 62 8.72 -0.33 11.51
N LEU A 63 7.46 -0.65 11.79
CA LEU A 63 6.79 -1.81 11.18
C LEU A 63 6.56 -1.66 9.68
N ILE A 64 6.21 -0.46 9.18
CA ILE A 64 6.08 -0.21 7.73
C ILE A 64 7.43 -0.50 7.05
N VAL A 65 8.53 0.01 7.60
CA VAL A 65 9.86 -0.22 7.01
C VAL A 65 10.25 -1.70 7.13
N LYS A 66 10.01 -2.32 8.29
CA LYS A 66 10.29 -3.74 8.53
C LYS A 66 9.60 -4.63 7.50
N SER A 67 8.35 -4.31 7.14
CA SER A 67 7.57 -5.08 6.16
C SER A 67 8.17 -5.07 4.75
N LYS A 68 9.06 -4.11 4.44
CA LYS A 68 9.77 -4.02 3.15
C LYS A 68 11.08 -4.79 3.13
N ILE A 69 11.58 -5.17 4.30
CA ILE A 69 12.84 -5.89 4.47
C ILE A 69 12.56 -7.37 4.74
N THR A 70 11.58 -7.65 5.60
CA THR A 70 11.27 -8.99 6.09
C THR A 70 9.77 -9.14 6.32
N ARG A 71 9.31 -10.38 6.43
CA ARG A 71 7.91 -10.66 6.78
C ARG A 71 7.62 -10.21 8.21
N LEU A 72 6.50 -9.51 8.40
CA LEU A 72 6.01 -9.15 9.73
C LEU A 72 5.57 -10.40 10.51
N THR A 73 5.76 -10.37 11.82
CA THR A 73 5.29 -11.44 12.70
C THR A 73 3.77 -11.39 12.84
N LYS A 74 3.16 -12.48 13.35
CA LYS A 74 1.72 -12.49 13.67
C LYS A 74 1.36 -11.41 14.70
N ILE A 75 2.23 -11.19 15.69
CA ILE A 75 2.05 -10.17 16.73
C ILE A 75 2.10 -8.76 16.13
N ASP A 76 3.09 -8.49 15.27
CA ASP A 76 3.20 -7.19 14.57
C ASP A 76 1.97 -6.93 13.70
N THR A 77 1.52 -7.95 12.97
CA THR A 77 0.32 -7.88 12.12
C THR A 77 -0.91 -7.57 12.95
N GLN A 78 -1.13 -8.30 14.05
CA GLN A 78 -2.29 -8.11 14.91
C GLN A 78 -2.36 -6.70 15.50
N ARG A 79 -1.22 -6.16 15.96
CA ARG A 79 -1.15 -4.78 16.48
C ARG A 79 -1.54 -3.74 15.43
N ILE A 80 -1.10 -3.91 14.18
CA ILE A 80 -1.49 -3.01 13.09
C ILE A 80 -2.98 -3.15 12.78
N VAL A 81 -3.50 -4.37 12.70
CA VAL A 81 -4.92 -4.62 12.43
C VAL A 81 -5.80 -3.98 13.51
N GLU A 82 -5.47 -4.17 14.79
CA GLU A 82 -6.17 -3.55 15.91
C GLU A 82 -6.14 -2.02 15.81
N TYR A 83 -4.98 -1.43 15.54
CA TYR A 83 -4.85 0.00 15.33
C TYR A 83 -5.74 0.53 14.19
N LEU A 84 -5.70 -0.13 13.03
CA LEU A 84 -6.52 0.25 11.86
C LEU A 84 -8.02 0.06 12.10
N GLN A 85 -8.41 -0.86 12.99
CA GLN A 85 -9.81 -1.04 13.39
C GLN A 85 -10.30 0.11 14.28
N TYR A 86 -9.47 0.71 15.14
CA TYR A 86 -9.96 1.79 16.02
C TYR A 86 -9.74 3.19 15.47
N ILE A 87 -8.91 3.36 14.45
CA ILE A 87 -8.60 4.69 13.93
C ILE A 87 -9.82 5.36 13.27
N LYS A 88 -10.07 6.63 13.66
CA LYS A 88 -11.20 7.42 13.19
C LYS A 88 -10.95 8.08 11.84
N TYR A 89 -9.72 8.41 11.48
CA TYR A 89 -9.37 9.06 10.21
C TYR A 89 -8.20 8.32 9.55
N TRP A 90 -8.26 8.16 8.24
CA TRP A 90 -7.23 7.44 7.49
C TRP A 90 -6.38 8.44 6.72
N GLY A 91 -5.13 8.59 7.10
CA GLY A 91 -4.11 9.32 6.37
C GLY A 91 -3.30 8.40 5.47
N TYR A 92 -2.28 8.99 4.83
CA TYR A 92 -1.31 8.24 4.04
C TYR A 92 -0.55 7.20 4.89
N PHE A 93 -0.38 7.50 6.18
CA PHE A 93 0.26 6.63 7.15
C PHE A 93 -0.54 5.35 7.37
N GLU A 94 -1.84 5.46 7.65
CA GLU A 94 -2.76 4.32 7.84
C GLU A 94 -2.87 3.49 6.57
N LEU A 95 -2.91 4.12 5.39
CA LEU A 95 -2.87 3.41 4.11
C LEU A 95 -1.56 2.62 3.94
N SER A 96 -0.43 3.21 4.35
CA SER A 96 0.87 2.54 4.29
C SER A 96 0.97 1.38 5.28
N LEU A 97 0.38 1.51 6.48
CA LEU A 97 0.26 0.43 7.44
C LEU A 97 -0.60 -0.70 6.91
N LEU A 98 -1.76 -0.39 6.33
CA LEU A 98 -2.62 -1.40 5.73
C LEU A 98 -1.84 -2.18 4.67
N GLN A 99 -1.17 -1.47 3.75
CA GLN A 99 -0.38 -2.09 2.71
C GLN A 99 0.71 -3.04 3.27
N ALA A 100 1.34 -2.66 4.38
CA ALA A 100 2.40 -3.44 5.01
C ALA A 100 1.95 -4.81 5.54
N VAL A 101 0.66 -4.98 5.88
CA VAL A 101 0.12 -6.20 6.48
C VAL A 101 -0.77 -7.04 5.57
N LEU A 102 -1.11 -6.56 4.35
CA LEU A 102 -2.05 -7.25 3.47
C LEU A 102 -1.75 -8.74 3.25
N SER A 103 -0.48 -9.10 3.13
CA SER A 103 -0.05 -10.47 2.85
C SER A 103 -0.20 -11.43 4.05
N THR A 104 -0.27 -10.89 5.27
CA THR A 104 -0.38 -11.67 6.51
C THR A 104 -1.78 -11.62 7.14
N MET A 105 -2.65 -10.73 6.68
CA MET A 105 -4.02 -10.61 7.16
C MET A 105 -4.93 -11.80 6.76
N SER A 106 -5.92 -12.06 7.61
CA SER A 106 -7.01 -12.99 7.31
C SER A 106 -7.94 -12.44 6.21
N GLN A 107 -8.86 -13.27 5.69
CA GLN A 107 -9.89 -12.78 4.78
C GLN A 107 -10.86 -11.83 5.47
N ASP A 108 -11.36 -12.24 6.63
CA ASP A 108 -12.32 -11.47 7.42
C ASP A 108 -11.78 -10.09 7.79
N ASP A 109 -10.50 -9.98 8.16
CA ASP A 109 -9.88 -8.69 8.48
C ASP A 109 -9.77 -7.80 7.25
N ILE A 110 -9.40 -8.36 6.10
CA ILE A 110 -9.35 -7.61 4.84
C ILE A 110 -10.75 -7.12 4.47
N GLU A 111 -11.78 -7.95 4.58
CA GLU A 111 -13.16 -7.57 4.29
C GLU A 111 -13.67 -6.46 5.21
N LYS A 112 -13.45 -6.59 6.51
CA LYS A 112 -13.85 -5.58 7.51
C LYS A 112 -13.13 -4.26 7.31
N ILE A 113 -11.84 -4.29 7.01
CA ILE A 113 -11.07 -3.06 6.77
C ILE A 113 -11.48 -2.43 5.44
N PHE A 114 -11.59 -3.22 4.36
CA PHE A 114 -11.98 -2.70 3.05
C PHE A 114 -13.38 -2.09 3.06
N SER A 115 -14.36 -2.68 3.76
CA SER A 115 -15.72 -2.11 3.83
C SER A 115 -15.73 -0.73 4.51
N ARG A 116 -14.93 -0.55 5.56
CA ARG A 116 -14.76 0.75 6.23
C ARG A 116 -13.99 1.76 5.40
N PHE A 117 -13.00 1.28 4.67
CA PHE A 117 -12.18 2.07 3.77
C PHE A 117 -13.02 2.57 2.58
N GLU A 118 -13.84 1.71 1.98
CA GLU A 118 -14.77 2.04 0.89
C GLU A 118 -15.74 3.17 1.27
N ALA A 119 -16.30 3.13 2.48
CA ALA A 119 -17.21 4.17 2.97
C ALA A 119 -16.61 5.58 3.03
N ARG A 120 -15.29 5.71 2.85
CA ARG A 120 -14.53 6.96 3.01
C ARG A 120 -13.68 7.30 1.80
N ILE A 121 -13.68 6.45 0.77
CA ILE A 121 -12.84 6.62 -0.42
C ILE A 121 -13.10 7.95 -1.12
N ASP A 122 -14.35 8.42 -1.08
CA ASP A 122 -14.80 9.67 -1.67
C ASP A 122 -14.13 10.89 -1.04
N SER A 123 -13.75 10.82 0.24
CA SER A 123 -13.02 11.89 0.94
C SER A 123 -11.58 12.08 0.44
N TYR A 124 -11.03 11.11 -0.29
CA TYR A 124 -9.69 11.19 -0.88
C TYR A 124 -9.70 11.45 -2.39
N ARG A 125 -10.90 11.50 -3.01
CA ARG A 125 -11.04 11.80 -4.44
C ARG A 125 -10.45 13.18 -4.72
N GLY A 126 -9.64 13.28 -5.77
CA GLY A 126 -8.96 14.51 -6.17
C GLY A 126 -7.58 14.72 -5.55
N VAL A 127 -7.20 13.95 -4.53
CA VAL A 127 -5.81 13.96 -4.01
C VAL A 127 -5.04 12.80 -4.63
N PHE A 128 -4.26 13.11 -5.66
CA PHE A 128 -3.56 12.14 -6.51
C PHE A 128 -2.74 11.10 -5.71
N LYS A 129 -1.94 11.55 -4.74
CA LYS A 129 -1.10 10.67 -3.90
C LYS A 129 -1.92 9.62 -3.14
N TYR A 130 -3.06 10.02 -2.57
CA TYR A 130 -3.93 9.11 -1.82
C TYR A 130 -4.64 8.15 -2.78
N THR A 131 -5.21 8.69 -3.84
CA THR A 131 -5.92 7.92 -4.86
C THR A 131 -5.04 6.79 -5.43
N ARG A 132 -3.80 7.11 -5.80
CA ARG A 132 -2.82 6.11 -6.27
C ARG A 132 -2.56 5.01 -5.24
N LYS A 133 -2.32 5.38 -3.98
CA LYS A 133 -2.05 4.41 -2.89
C LYS A 133 -3.22 3.45 -2.67
N ILE A 134 -4.43 3.97 -2.77
CA ILE A 134 -5.67 3.20 -2.64
C ILE A 134 -5.79 2.15 -3.75
N TYR A 135 -5.54 2.54 -5.00
CA TYR A 135 -5.50 1.60 -6.12
C TYR A 135 -4.41 0.54 -5.94
N GLN A 136 -3.21 0.94 -5.53
CA GLN A 136 -2.12 0.00 -5.25
C GLN A 136 -2.51 -1.05 -4.21
N ILE A 137 -3.11 -0.62 -3.09
CA ILE A 137 -3.61 -1.51 -2.03
C ILE A 137 -4.66 -2.47 -2.60
N SER A 138 -5.62 -1.96 -3.36
CA SER A 138 -6.73 -2.77 -3.87
C SER A 138 -6.28 -3.79 -4.92
N TYR A 139 -5.35 -3.42 -5.79
CA TYR A 139 -4.72 -4.33 -6.75
C TYR A 139 -3.81 -5.35 -6.07
N GLN A 140 -3.07 -4.96 -5.04
CA GLN A 140 -2.29 -5.91 -4.25
C GLN A 140 -3.18 -6.93 -3.54
N VAL A 141 -4.33 -6.51 -2.99
CA VAL A 141 -5.30 -7.46 -2.43
C VAL A 141 -5.84 -8.40 -3.49
N ASN A 142 -6.16 -7.90 -4.69
CA ASN A 142 -6.54 -8.77 -5.80
C ASN A 142 -5.48 -9.82 -6.10
N MET A 143 -4.22 -9.40 -6.28
CA MET A 143 -3.09 -10.32 -6.50
C MET A 143 -3.00 -11.40 -5.43
N ILE A 144 -3.07 -11.02 -4.15
CA ILE A 144 -3.02 -11.98 -3.02
C ILE A 144 -4.17 -12.98 -3.08
N ARG A 145 -5.37 -12.53 -3.44
CA ARG A 145 -6.58 -13.37 -3.44
C ARG A 145 -6.66 -14.28 -4.66
N THR A 146 -6.24 -13.77 -5.81
CA THR A 146 -6.01 -14.56 -7.03
C THR A 146 -5.00 -15.67 -6.77
N ALA A 147 -3.86 -15.36 -6.14
CA ALA A 147 -2.85 -16.37 -5.81
C ALA A 147 -3.38 -17.47 -4.86
N LYS A 148 -4.31 -17.12 -3.98
CA LYS A 148 -5.01 -18.06 -3.08
C LYS A 148 -6.19 -18.81 -3.72
N GLY A 149 -6.49 -18.56 -5.00
CA GLY A 149 -7.62 -19.20 -5.69
C GLY A 149 -9.00 -18.62 -5.37
N ALA A 150 -9.09 -17.50 -4.66
CA ALA A 150 -10.36 -16.89 -4.24
C ALA A 150 -10.99 -16.04 -5.38
N LYS A 151 -11.45 -16.70 -6.44
CA LYS A 151 -11.95 -16.07 -7.68
C LYS A 151 -13.05 -15.03 -7.45
N GLU A 152 -14.16 -15.43 -6.82
CA GLU A 152 -15.32 -14.55 -6.58
C GLU A 152 -14.93 -13.28 -5.81
N PHE A 153 -14.04 -13.45 -4.82
CA PHE A 153 -13.56 -12.34 -4.01
C PHE A 153 -12.67 -11.39 -4.80
N ALA A 154 -11.73 -11.92 -5.60
CA ALA A 154 -10.90 -11.13 -6.48
C ALA A 154 -11.77 -10.35 -7.48
N GLU A 155 -12.67 -11.01 -8.19
CA GLU A 155 -13.58 -10.33 -9.13
C GLU A 155 -14.43 -9.25 -8.47
N LYS A 156 -14.92 -9.49 -7.25
CA LYS A 156 -15.70 -8.50 -6.48
C LYS A 156 -14.87 -7.25 -6.19
N ILE A 157 -13.65 -7.39 -5.66
CA ILE A 157 -12.78 -6.24 -5.39
C ILE A 157 -12.41 -5.54 -6.69
N PHE A 158 -12.05 -6.30 -7.73
CA PHE A 158 -11.67 -5.74 -9.02
C PHE A 158 -12.77 -4.87 -9.62
N LYS A 159 -14.01 -5.38 -9.69
CA LYS A 159 -15.18 -4.62 -10.19
C LYS A 159 -15.40 -3.31 -9.42
N LYS A 160 -15.29 -3.36 -8.09
CA LYS A 160 -15.42 -2.16 -7.25
C LYS A 160 -14.33 -1.13 -7.57
N THR A 161 -13.08 -1.55 -7.70
CA THR A 161 -11.97 -0.65 -8.01
C THR A 161 -12.06 -0.05 -9.42
N ALA A 162 -12.52 -0.83 -10.40
CA ALA A 162 -12.67 -0.39 -11.79
C ALA A 162 -13.78 0.67 -11.95
N SER A 163 -14.83 0.63 -11.12
CA SER A 163 -15.94 1.58 -11.18
C SER A 163 -15.63 3.00 -10.68
N ALA A 164 -14.48 3.21 -10.04
CA ALA A 164 -14.17 4.46 -9.33
C ALA A 164 -13.61 5.61 -10.20
N GLY A 165 -13.55 5.46 -11.53
CA GLY A 165 -13.36 6.57 -12.49
C GLY A 165 -12.03 7.35 -12.45
N PHE A 166 -11.11 7.04 -11.54
CA PHE A 166 -9.82 7.72 -11.41
C PHE A 166 -8.67 7.05 -12.16
N THR A 167 -8.89 5.88 -12.76
CA THR A 167 -7.83 5.13 -13.45
C THR A 167 -7.36 5.79 -14.73
N ASP A 168 -8.18 6.65 -15.34
CA ASP A 168 -8.01 6.99 -16.76
C ASP A 168 -6.90 8.02 -17.02
N PHE A 169 -6.34 8.62 -15.96
CA PHE A 169 -5.29 9.65 -16.05
C PHE A 169 -3.95 9.23 -15.45
N ASP A 170 -3.87 8.06 -14.79
CA ASP A 170 -2.64 7.57 -14.16
C ASP A 170 -2.14 6.31 -14.85
N PHE A 171 -1.27 6.51 -15.85
CA PHE A 171 -0.69 5.42 -16.65
C PHE A 171 -0.01 4.34 -15.82
N PHE A 172 0.57 4.68 -14.68
CA PHE A 172 1.18 3.69 -13.80
C PHE A 172 0.13 2.78 -13.15
N ILE A 173 -0.98 3.35 -12.69
CA ILE A 173 -2.11 2.60 -12.13
C ILE A 173 -2.81 1.78 -13.21
N LEU A 174 -2.90 2.28 -14.44
CA LEU A 174 -3.42 1.52 -15.59
C LEU A 174 -2.55 0.30 -15.89
N SER A 175 -1.22 0.46 -15.94
CA SER A 175 -0.33 -0.68 -16.16
C SER A 175 -0.43 -1.69 -15.03
N PHE A 176 -0.53 -1.23 -13.78
CA PHE A 176 -0.70 -2.15 -12.65
C PHE A 176 -2.06 -2.86 -12.67
N ARG A 177 -3.12 -2.18 -13.10
CA ARG A 177 -4.44 -2.79 -13.34
C ARG A 177 -4.34 -3.89 -14.39
N ASN A 178 -3.69 -3.63 -15.52
CA ASN A 178 -3.53 -4.61 -16.60
C ASN A 178 -2.71 -5.82 -16.15
N LEU A 179 -1.69 -5.60 -15.32
CA LEU A 179 -0.93 -6.68 -14.70
C LEU A 179 -1.82 -7.59 -13.84
N VAL A 180 -2.73 -7.01 -13.05
CA VAL A 180 -3.69 -7.76 -12.23
C VAL A 180 -4.71 -8.51 -13.10
N ILE A 181 -5.21 -7.90 -14.18
CA ILE A 181 -6.11 -8.57 -15.14
C ILE A 181 -5.42 -9.79 -15.74
N GLY A 182 -4.19 -9.62 -16.25
CA GLY A 182 -3.42 -10.71 -16.84
C GLY A 182 -3.19 -11.85 -15.83
N PHE A 183 -2.90 -11.52 -14.57
CA PHE A 183 -2.76 -12.54 -13.52
C PHE A 183 -4.06 -13.26 -13.16
N MET A 184 -5.18 -12.56 -13.09
CA MET A 184 -6.49 -13.19 -12.90
C MET A 184 -6.81 -14.14 -14.04
N LYS A 185 -6.55 -13.73 -15.28
CA LYS A 185 -6.76 -14.54 -16.48
C LYS A 185 -5.86 -15.77 -16.50
N TYR A 186 -4.59 -15.59 -16.19
CA TYR A 186 -3.62 -16.67 -16.01
C TYR A 186 -4.15 -17.72 -15.02
N ARG A 187 -4.66 -17.26 -13.88
CA ARG A 187 -5.08 -18.15 -12.79
C ARG A 187 -6.41 -18.85 -13.04
N PHE A 188 -7.39 -18.15 -13.61
CA PHE A 188 -8.80 -18.54 -13.55
C PHE A 188 -9.44 -18.82 -14.91
N GLU A 189 -8.74 -18.55 -16.02
CA GLU A 189 -9.32 -18.61 -17.36
C GLU A 189 -8.37 -19.33 -18.33
N ASN A 190 -7.30 -18.65 -18.76
CA ASN A 190 -6.38 -19.12 -19.78
C ASN A 190 -4.95 -18.69 -19.43
N VAL A 191 -4.10 -19.68 -19.16
CA VAL A 191 -2.70 -19.52 -18.77
C VAL A 191 -1.90 -18.74 -19.81
N GLU A 192 -1.96 -19.17 -21.08
CA GLU A 192 -1.18 -18.58 -22.16
C GLU A 192 -1.56 -17.12 -22.40
N GLN A 193 -2.86 -16.84 -22.53
CA GLN A 193 -3.36 -15.49 -22.73
C GLN A 193 -3.05 -14.59 -21.53
N GLY A 194 -3.14 -15.11 -20.31
CA GLY A 194 -2.78 -14.38 -19.10
C GLY A 194 -1.29 -14.01 -19.06
N LEU A 195 -0.40 -14.91 -19.46
CA LEU A 195 1.04 -14.63 -19.56
C LEU A 195 1.37 -13.55 -20.59
N ILE A 196 0.67 -13.56 -21.74
CA ILE A 196 0.80 -12.51 -22.76
C ILE A 196 0.42 -11.15 -22.15
N GLU A 197 -0.74 -11.06 -21.51
CA GLU A 197 -1.23 -9.80 -20.90
C GLU A 197 -0.33 -9.31 -19.76
N ILE A 198 0.24 -10.22 -18.96
CA ILE A 198 1.25 -9.89 -17.94
C ILE A 198 2.49 -9.29 -18.58
N THR A 199 2.99 -9.92 -19.65
CA THR A 199 4.20 -9.48 -20.36
C THR A 199 3.99 -8.10 -20.97
N ASP A 200 2.84 -7.87 -21.60
CA ASP A 200 2.47 -6.58 -22.18
C ASP A 200 2.40 -5.50 -21.09
N ALA A 201 1.74 -5.78 -19.96
CA ALA A 201 1.66 -4.83 -18.85
C ALA A 201 3.04 -4.48 -18.27
N LEU A 202 3.93 -5.47 -18.10
CA LEU A 202 5.31 -5.24 -17.65
C LEU A 202 6.12 -4.42 -18.67
N SER A 203 5.90 -4.61 -19.97
CA SER A 203 6.57 -3.83 -21.01
C SER A 203 6.23 -2.33 -20.89
N ILE A 204 4.96 -2.00 -20.61
CA ILE A 204 4.53 -0.62 -20.39
C ILE A 204 5.16 -0.06 -19.10
N ILE A 205 5.21 -0.85 -18.03
CA ILE A 205 5.90 -0.44 -16.78
C ILE A 205 7.37 -0.13 -17.05
N LYS A 206 8.05 -0.94 -17.88
CA LYS A 206 9.44 -0.71 -18.28
C LYS A 206 9.60 0.60 -19.06
N ILE A 207 8.71 0.88 -20.01
CA ILE A 207 8.74 2.12 -20.80
C ILE A 207 8.56 3.35 -19.89
N LEU A 208 7.63 3.29 -18.94
CA LEU A 208 7.30 4.43 -18.07
C LEU A 208 8.30 4.65 -16.92
N GLY A 209 8.84 3.56 -16.36
CA GLY A 209 9.61 3.57 -15.11
C GLY A 209 11.06 3.09 -15.21
N GLY A 210 11.47 2.59 -16.38
CA GLY A 210 12.79 2.01 -16.60
C GLY A 210 12.99 0.63 -15.95
N ASP A 211 14.21 0.11 -16.08
CA ASP A 211 14.54 -1.27 -15.71
C ASP A 211 14.31 -1.59 -14.23
N LYS A 212 14.60 -0.65 -13.32
CA LYS A 212 14.47 -0.92 -11.87
C LYS A 212 13.03 -1.14 -11.44
N ILE A 213 12.11 -0.30 -11.94
CA ILE A 213 10.68 -0.41 -11.64
C ILE A 213 10.13 -1.67 -12.31
N TYR A 214 10.55 -1.96 -13.55
CA TYR A 214 10.23 -3.22 -14.22
C TYR A 214 10.65 -4.44 -13.38
N THR A 215 11.92 -4.51 -12.95
CA THR A 215 12.43 -5.64 -12.16
C THR A 215 11.70 -5.79 -10.83
N TYR A 216 11.35 -4.67 -10.18
CA TYR A 216 10.52 -4.72 -8.97
C TYR A 216 9.17 -5.38 -9.26
N TYR A 217 8.41 -4.90 -10.25
CA TYR A 217 7.09 -5.45 -10.55
C TYR A 217 7.12 -6.88 -11.10
N GLN A 218 8.16 -7.21 -11.89
CA GLN A 218 8.41 -8.57 -12.36
C GLN A 218 8.60 -9.53 -11.16
N SER A 219 9.45 -9.15 -10.19
CA SER A 219 9.68 -9.99 -9.00
C SER A 219 8.40 -10.20 -8.17
N GLN A 220 7.51 -9.21 -8.14
CA GLN A 220 6.22 -9.33 -7.44
C GLN A 220 5.29 -10.30 -8.15
N ILE A 221 5.13 -10.19 -9.47
CA ILE A 221 4.24 -11.09 -10.23
C ILE A 221 4.77 -12.52 -10.23
N ASP A 222 6.08 -12.72 -10.39
CA ASP A 222 6.73 -14.03 -10.33
C ASP A 222 6.49 -14.69 -8.97
N PHE A 223 6.59 -13.91 -7.88
CA PHE A 223 6.23 -14.39 -6.55
C PHE A 223 4.78 -14.88 -6.51
N TYR A 224 3.81 -14.09 -6.98
CA TYR A 224 2.39 -14.48 -6.92
C TYR A 224 2.05 -15.68 -7.80
N ILE A 225 2.66 -15.80 -8.99
CA ILE A 225 2.56 -16.99 -9.85
C ILE A 225 3.12 -18.21 -9.12
N SER A 226 4.31 -18.11 -8.54
CA SER A 226 4.90 -19.23 -7.79
C SER A 226 4.06 -19.67 -6.60
N GLN A 227 3.34 -18.74 -5.95
CA GLN A 227 2.41 -19.06 -4.88
C GLN A 227 1.12 -19.68 -5.42
N SER A 228 0.59 -19.20 -6.56
CA SER A 228 -0.61 -19.78 -7.15
C SER A 228 -0.41 -21.22 -7.56
N ASP A 229 0.73 -21.53 -8.16
CA ASP A 229 1.01 -22.86 -8.71
C ASP A 229 1.15 -23.90 -7.59
N LYS A 230 1.68 -23.49 -6.44
CA LYS A 230 1.73 -24.33 -5.23
C LYS A 230 0.35 -24.63 -4.65
N ASN A 231 -0.65 -23.79 -4.92
CA ASN A 231 -2.03 -23.98 -4.45
C ASN A 231 -2.92 -24.73 -5.47
N ILE A 232 -2.33 -25.31 -6.52
CA ILE A 232 -3.03 -26.16 -7.52
C ILE A 232 -2.90 -27.66 -7.18
N LEU A 233 -1.95 -28.02 -6.31
CA LEU A 233 -1.70 -29.38 -5.81
C LEU A 233 -2.36 -29.59 -4.45
#